data_AF-A0A1V2H931-F1
#
_entry.id   AF-A0A1V2H931-F1
#
_cell.length_a   1.000
_cell.length_b   1.000
_cell.length_c   1.000
_cell.angle_alpha   90.00
_cell.angle_beta   90.00
_cell.angle_gamma   90.00
#
_symmetry.space_group_name_H-M   'P 1'
#
loop_
_entity.id
_entity.type
_entity.pdbx_description
1 polymer ?
#
loop_
_entity_poly.entity_id
_entity_poly.type
_entity_poly.pdbx_seq_one_letter_code
_entity_poly.pdbx_strand_id
1 'polypeptide(L)'
;MLPAERLAELEGLATRLQDGVAGLRAALEAQTVRATSLERELAVTEAKLLVETMHSAGLAAQATHLLAVGPEAALAEAEDHAGQTMLSVVYEQAFDAKGRELGVEDPARFRVG
;
A
#
# COMPACT_ATOMS: atom_id res chain seq x y z
N MET A 1 -45.95 -26.56 -37.86
CA MET A 1 -44.50 -26.78 -38.00
C MET A 1 -43.87 -25.51 -38.51
N LEU A 2 -42.75 -25.07 -37.91
CA LEU A 2 -41.96 -23.97 -38.45
C LEU A 2 -41.31 -24.40 -39.78
N PRO A 3 -41.20 -23.51 -40.78
CA PRO A 3 -40.44 -23.79 -42.01
C PRO A 3 -38.98 -24.11 -41.67
N ALA A 4 -38.36 -25.04 -42.40
CA ALA A 4 -36.98 -25.48 -42.15
C ALA A 4 -35.96 -24.30 -42.14
N GLU A 5 -36.16 -23.32 -43.00
CA GLU A 5 -35.34 -22.10 -43.05
C GLU A 5 -35.43 -21.27 -41.77
N ARG A 6 -36.62 -21.15 -41.17
CA ARG A 6 -36.82 -20.44 -39.90
C ARG A 6 -36.20 -21.18 -38.73
N LEU A 7 -36.19 -22.52 -38.76
CA LEU A 7 -35.51 -23.32 -37.74
C LEU A 7 -33.99 -23.12 -37.82
N ALA A 8 -33.41 -23.19 -39.01
CA ALA A 8 -31.98 -22.97 -39.23
C ALA A 8 -31.52 -21.56 -38.84
N GLU A 9 -32.36 -20.54 -39.09
CA GLU A 9 -32.10 -19.15 -38.66
C GLU A 9 -32.05 -19.04 -37.13
N LEU A 10 -32.99 -19.68 -36.44
CA LEU A 10 -33.04 -19.71 -34.97
C LEU A 10 -31.85 -20.46 -34.37
N GLU A 11 -31.46 -21.59 -34.95
CA GLU A 11 -30.27 -22.35 -34.54
C GLU A 11 -28.99 -21.51 -34.69
N GLY A 12 -28.83 -20.82 -35.83
CA GLY A 12 -27.68 -19.93 -36.05
C GLY A 12 -27.66 -18.73 -35.09
N LEU A 13 -28.81 -18.18 -34.73
CA LEU A 13 -28.92 -17.14 -33.71
C LEU A 13 -28.57 -17.68 -32.32
N ALA A 14 -29.04 -18.87 -31.97
CA ALA A 14 -28.74 -19.52 -30.70
C ALA A 14 -27.24 -19.79 -30.54
N THR A 15 -26.57 -20.29 -31.58
CA THR A 15 -25.11 -20.49 -31.57
C THR A 15 -24.36 -19.17 -31.35
N ARG A 16 -24.70 -18.11 -32.11
CA ARG A 16 -24.07 -16.79 -31.93
C ARG A 16 -24.28 -16.21 -30.54
N LEU A 17 -25.47 -16.42 -29.96
CA LEU A 17 -25.76 -15.98 -28.59
C LEU A 17 -24.94 -16.78 -27.57
N GLN A 18 -24.82 -18.09 -27.74
CA GLN A 18 -23.97 -18.94 -26.89
C GLN A 18 -22.51 -18.51 -26.95
N ASP A 19 -21.98 -18.25 -28.14
CA ASP A 19 -20.62 -17.75 -28.35
C ASP A 19 -20.43 -16.38 -27.69
N GLY A 20 -21.39 -15.47 -27.87
CA GLY A 20 -21.38 -14.14 -27.24
C GLY A 20 -21.37 -14.23 -25.71
N VAL A 21 -22.21 -15.10 -25.13
CA VAL A 21 -22.24 -15.33 -23.68
C VAL A 21 -20.94 -15.94 -23.18
N ALA A 22 -20.35 -16.89 -23.91
CA ALA A 22 -19.05 -17.46 -23.57
C ALA A 22 -17.95 -16.39 -23.59
N GLY A 23 -17.94 -15.53 -24.60
CA GLY A 23 -17.00 -14.41 -24.71
C GLY A 23 -17.13 -13.41 -23.56
N LEU A 24 -18.37 -13.03 -23.20
CA LEU A 24 -18.62 -12.13 -22.07
C LEU A 24 -18.19 -12.73 -20.73
N ARG A 25 -18.40 -14.05 -20.53
CA ARG A 25 -17.95 -14.74 -19.32
C ARG A 25 -16.43 -14.74 -19.21
N ALA A 26 -15.72 -15.05 -20.30
CA ALA A 26 -14.26 -15.01 -20.31
C ALA A 26 -13.73 -13.58 -20.06
N ALA A 27 -14.38 -12.56 -20.63
CA ALA A 27 -14.01 -11.16 -20.39
C ALA A 27 -14.23 -10.75 -18.92
N LEU A 28 -15.35 -11.17 -18.31
CA LEU A 28 -15.63 -10.90 -16.91
C LEU A 28 -14.62 -11.59 -15.98
N GLU A 29 -14.26 -12.83 -16.28
CA GLU A 29 -13.24 -13.57 -15.52
C GLU A 29 -11.88 -12.88 -15.59
N ALA A 30 -11.44 -12.47 -16.79
CA ALA A 30 -10.21 -11.72 -16.98
C ALA A 30 -10.20 -10.39 -16.22
N GLN A 31 -11.32 -9.66 -16.22
CA GLN A 31 -11.44 -8.42 -15.44
C GLN A 31 -11.41 -8.66 -13.93
N THR A 32 -12.05 -9.73 -13.46
CA THR A 32 -12.04 -10.10 -12.03
C THR A 32 -10.63 -10.43 -11.55
N VAL A 33 -9.86 -11.18 -12.35
CA VAL A 33 -8.45 -11.47 -12.06
C VAL A 33 -7.63 -10.17 -12.00
N ARG A 34 -7.84 -9.27 -12.96
CA ARG A 34 -7.12 -8.00 -13.01
C ARG A 34 -7.45 -7.09 -11.82
N ALA A 35 -8.72 -6.99 -11.45
CA ALA A 35 -9.17 -6.23 -10.28
C ALA A 35 -8.52 -6.76 -9.00
N THR A 36 -8.53 -8.09 -8.81
CA THR A 36 -7.89 -8.74 -7.65
C THR A 36 -6.39 -8.46 -7.59
N SER A 37 -5.69 -8.43 -8.74
CA SER A 37 -4.26 -8.08 -8.80
C SER A 37 -4.02 -6.64 -8.37
N LEU A 38 -4.81 -5.70 -8.90
CA LEU A 38 -4.67 -4.28 -8.60
C LEU A 38 -4.99 -3.98 -7.13
N GLU A 39 -5.98 -4.64 -6.54
CA GLU A 39 -6.28 -4.53 -5.11
C GLU A 39 -5.10 -4.97 -4.24
N ARG A 40 -4.41 -6.05 -4.62
CA ARG A 40 -3.20 -6.50 -3.91
C ARG A 40 -2.04 -5.52 -4.06
N GLU A 41 -1.81 -5.02 -5.28
CA GLU A 41 -0.77 -4.02 -5.56
C GLU A 41 -1.03 -2.71 -4.79
N LEU A 42 -2.29 -2.28 -4.74
CA LEU A 42 -2.70 -1.11 -3.98
C LEU A 42 -2.45 -1.30 -2.49
N ALA A 43 -2.88 -2.42 -1.91
CA ALA A 43 -2.65 -2.71 -0.49
C ALA A 43 -1.16 -2.71 -0.12
N VAL A 44 -0.30 -3.28 -0.97
CA VAL A 44 1.16 -3.26 -0.78
C VAL A 44 1.70 -1.83 -0.87
N THR A 45 1.20 -1.02 -1.80
CA THR A 45 1.65 0.36 -2.00
C THR A 45 1.23 1.26 -0.85
N GLU A 46 0.00 1.13 -0.37
CA GLU A 46 -0.51 1.83 0.80
C GLU A 46 0.29 1.48 2.06
N ALA A 47 0.61 0.20 2.27
CA ALA A 47 1.45 -0.21 3.39
C ALA A 47 2.86 0.41 3.34
N LYS A 48 3.47 0.50 2.15
CA LYS A 48 4.76 1.17 1.99
C LYS A 48 4.68 2.67 2.26
N LEU A 49 3.68 3.33 1.69
CA LEU A 49 3.46 4.76 1.87
C LEU A 49 3.23 5.12 3.35
N LEU A 50 2.48 4.28 4.07
CA LEU A 50 2.26 4.40 5.50
C LEU A 50 3.60 4.41 6.27
N VAL A 51 4.48 3.44 6.01
CA VAL A 51 5.81 3.35 6.64
C VAL A 51 6.68 4.54 6.29
N GLU A 52 6.75 4.94 5.03
CA GLU A 52 7.52 6.11 4.58
C GLU A 52 7.04 7.41 5.21
N THR A 53 5.73 7.55 5.44
CA THR A 53 5.15 8.72 6.11
C THR A 53 5.60 8.78 7.58
N MET A 54 5.63 7.63 8.27
CA MET A 54 6.15 7.56 9.64
C MET A 54 7.67 7.86 9.67
N HIS A 55 8.44 7.31 8.73
CA HIS A 55 9.89 7.54 8.63
C HIS A 55 10.20 9.02 8.41
N SER A 56 9.49 9.65 7.47
CA SER A 56 9.62 11.08 7.17
C SER A 56 9.33 11.95 8.38
N ALA A 57 8.35 11.61 9.21
CA ALA A 57 8.06 12.33 10.45
C ALA A 57 9.21 12.20 11.46
N GLY A 58 9.78 11.01 11.61
CA GLY A 58 10.96 10.77 12.44
C GLY A 58 12.17 11.61 12.00
N LEU A 59 12.48 11.60 10.70
CA LEU A 59 13.59 12.39 10.15
C LEU A 59 13.37 13.90 10.30
N ALA A 60 12.14 14.37 10.09
CA ALA A 60 11.81 15.78 10.28
C ALA A 60 11.99 16.23 11.74
N ALA A 61 11.65 15.36 12.70
CA ALA A 61 11.86 15.63 14.12
C ALA A 61 13.37 15.67 14.48
N GLN A 62 14.18 14.74 13.95
CA GLN A 62 15.63 14.79 14.10
C GLN A 62 16.24 16.07 13.55
N ALA A 63 15.86 16.45 12.33
CA ALA A 63 16.34 17.69 11.70
C ALA A 63 15.97 18.92 12.54
N THR A 64 14.74 18.96 13.07
CA THR A 64 14.29 20.04 13.96
C THR A 64 15.10 20.08 15.26
N HIS A 65 15.39 18.93 15.85
CA HIS A 65 16.21 18.84 17.06
C HIS A 65 17.64 19.31 16.80
N LEU A 66 18.28 18.85 15.72
CA LEU A 66 19.63 19.29 15.32
C LEU A 66 19.72 20.81 15.11
N LEU A 67 18.70 21.41 14.51
CA LEU A 67 18.64 22.87 14.35
C LEU A 67 18.51 23.61 15.69
N ALA A 68 17.90 23.00 16.69
CA ALA A 68 17.69 23.61 18.00
C ALA A 68 18.93 23.51 18.92
N VAL A 69 19.61 22.36 18.94
CA VAL A 69 20.76 22.13 19.84
C VAL A 69 22.12 22.35 19.18
N GLY A 70 22.17 22.35 17.85
CA GLY A 70 23.42 22.40 17.08
C GLY A 70 24.06 21.01 16.91
N PRO A 71 24.74 20.75 15.79
CA PRO A 71 25.29 19.43 15.48
C PRO A 71 26.40 19.00 16.44
N GLU A 72 27.17 19.93 17.00
CA GLU A 72 28.27 19.62 17.92
C GLU A 72 27.76 19.11 19.28
N ALA A 73 26.66 19.69 19.80
CA ALA A 73 26.05 19.24 21.05
C ALA A 73 25.39 17.86 20.88
N ALA A 74 24.72 17.63 19.75
CA ALA A 74 24.13 16.34 19.42
C ALA A 74 25.16 15.22 19.27
N LEU A 75 26.37 15.54 18.76
CA LEU A 75 27.48 14.59 18.68
C LEU A 75 28.06 14.26 20.06
N ALA A 76 28.23 15.26 20.92
CA ALA A 76 28.69 15.05 22.30
C ALA A 76 27.72 14.18 23.11
N GLU A 77 26.41 14.37 22.92
CA GLU A 77 25.37 13.52 23.53
C GLU A 77 25.43 12.07 23.04
N ALA A 78 25.82 11.84 21.79
CA ALA A 78 25.94 10.50 21.21
C ALA A 78 27.13 9.70 21.77
N GLU A 79 28.23 10.38 22.15
CA GLU A 79 29.43 9.74 22.71
C GLU A 79 29.21 9.22 24.15
N ASP A 80 28.35 9.88 24.93
CA ASP A 80 28.08 9.53 26.34
C ASP A 80 27.03 8.41 26.55
N HIS A 81 26.17 8.11 25.55
CA HIS A 81 24.95 7.32 25.76
C HIS A 81 24.96 5.90 25.17
N ALA A 82 26.04 5.13 25.38
CA ALA A 82 26.07 3.65 25.27
C ALA A 82 25.26 3.02 24.11
N GLY A 83 25.24 3.66 22.94
CA GLY A 83 24.59 3.16 21.72
C GLY A 83 23.22 3.75 21.34
N GLN A 84 22.52 4.51 22.19
CA GLN A 84 21.26 5.18 21.80
C GLN A 84 21.40 6.70 21.90
N THR A 85 21.44 7.36 20.75
CA THR A 85 21.57 8.82 20.69
C THR A 85 20.24 9.51 21.02
N MET A 86 20.28 10.74 21.55
CA MET A 86 19.07 11.55 21.74
C MET A 86 18.30 11.72 20.41
N LEU A 87 19.02 11.79 19.28
CA LEU A 87 18.42 11.81 17.94
C LEU A 87 17.62 10.54 17.63
N SER A 88 18.08 9.36 18.04
CA SER A 88 17.34 8.11 17.90
C SER A 88 16.05 8.16 18.70
N VAL A 89 16.09 8.68 19.93
CA VAL A 89 14.89 8.85 20.77
C VAL A 89 13.88 9.81 20.14
N VAL A 90 14.34 10.98 19.65
CA VAL A 90 13.50 11.97 18.98
C VAL A 90 12.84 11.38 17.73
N TYR A 91 13.60 10.63 16.93
CA TYR A 91 13.09 9.93 15.77
C TYR A 91 12.00 8.91 16.15
N GLU A 92 12.29 8.03 17.10
CA GLU A 92 11.40 6.94 17.49
C GLU A 92 10.07 7.48 18.02
N GLN A 93 10.12 8.54 18.84
CA GLN A 93 8.92 9.18 19.39
C GLN A 93 8.04 9.80 18.29
N ALA A 94 8.65 10.50 17.33
CA ALA A 94 7.93 11.14 16.23
C ALA A 94 7.37 10.12 15.23
N PHE A 95 8.15 9.07 14.93
CA PHE A 95 7.70 7.93 14.11
C PHE A 95 6.45 7.28 14.70
N ASP A 96 6.50 6.97 15.99
CA ASP A 96 5.40 6.35 16.72
C ASP A 96 4.17 7.23 16.85
N ALA A 97 4.38 8.52 17.15
CA ALA A 97 3.31 9.49 17.21
C ALA A 97 2.59 9.54 15.86
N LYS A 98 3.35 9.56 14.75
CA LYS A 98 2.77 9.55 13.41
C LYS A 98 2.04 8.24 13.10
N GLY A 99 2.60 7.10 13.49
CA GLY A 99 1.93 5.81 13.33
C GLY A 99 0.59 5.76 14.04
N ARG A 100 0.52 6.22 15.30
CA ARG A 100 -0.75 6.29 16.05
C ARG A 100 -1.76 7.24 15.41
N GLU A 101 -1.31 8.39 14.90
CA GLU A 101 -2.18 9.33 14.16
C GLU A 101 -2.79 8.68 12.91
N LEU A 102 -2.01 7.84 12.22
CA LEU A 102 -2.42 7.09 11.04
C LEU A 102 -3.21 5.81 11.37
N GLY A 103 -3.52 5.55 12.65
CA GLY A 103 -4.29 4.39 13.09
C GLY A 103 -3.50 3.08 13.19
N VAL A 104 -2.17 3.14 13.24
CA VAL A 104 -1.31 1.98 13.45
C VAL A 104 -1.25 1.65 14.94
N GLU A 105 -1.73 0.47 15.31
CA GLU A 105 -1.80 0.00 16.71
C GLU A 105 -0.43 -0.20 17.34
N ASP A 106 0.50 -0.81 16.59
CA ASP A 106 1.89 -0.99 16.99
C ASP A 106 2.82 -0.43 15.89
N PRO A 107 3.16 0.86 15.94
CA PRO A 107 4.10 1.47 15.01
C PRO A 107 5.53 0.94 15.20
N ALA A 108 5.91 0.55 16.42
CA ALA A 108 7.28 0.22 16.77
C ALA A 108 7.84 -0.95 15.95
N ARG A 109 6.99 -1.91 15.58
CA ARG A 109 7.36 -3.05 14.72
C ARG A 109 7.85 -2.67 13.32
N PHE A 110 7.57 -1.45 12.85
CA PHE A 110 7.97 -0.95 11.54
C PHE A 110 9.24 -0.11 11.58
N ARG A 111 9.79 0.15 12.77
CA ARG A 111 11.10 0.79 12.90
C ARG A 111 12.15 -0.24 12.47
N VAL A 112 12.83 0.01 11.36
CA VAL A 112 14.02 -0.76 11.01
C VAL A 112 15.15 -0.19 11.86
N GLY A 113 15.78 -1.04 12.67
CA GLY A 113 16.98 -0.69 13.45
C GLY A 113 18.22 -0.58 12.57
#